data_AF-A0AAW8E7J5-F1
#
_entry.id   AF-A0AAW8E7J5-F1
#
_cell.length_a   1.000
_cell.length_b   1.000
_cell.length_c   1.000
_cell.angle_alpha   90.00
_cell.angle_beta   90.00
_cell.angle_gamma   90.00
#
_symmetry.space_group_name_H-M   'P 1'
#
loop_
_entity.id
_entity.type
_entity.pdbx_description
1 polymer ?
#
loop_
_entity_poly.entity_id
_entity_poly.type
_entity_poly.pdbx_seq_one_letter_code
_entity_poly.pdbx_strand_id
1 'polypeptide(L)'
;MTFTSRHPSGRCSHCGVQLKQFTQTLSRSRLHATSGAGLLLSAPVDAASREVLGTYCMKCGREGAAKDEIARRGVSLTNKAVTPWVSVCACCGIKPLDLRESNFVYTVDVEYFNGYFVAKFFEEIFTVFTCSECETQPCDLYADVFGHL
;
A
#
# COMPACT_ATOMS: atom_id res chain seq x y z
N MET A 1 1.65 -6.14 -22.39
CA MET A 1 1.92 -4.70 -22.29
C MET A 1 3.16 -4.52 -21.45
N THR A 2 4.23 -4.00 -22.04
CA THR A 2 5.53 -3.83 -21.39
C THR A 2 5.42 -2.66 -20.43
N PHE A 3 5.37 -2.91 -19.11
CA PHE A 3 5.58 -1.87 -18.12
C PHE A 3 7.03 -1.39 -18.29
N THR A 4 7.23 -0.27 -18.98
CA THR A 4 8.50 0.46 -18.90
C THR A 4 8.55 1.18 -17.57
N SER A 5 8.65 0.45 -16.46
CA SER A 5 9.04 1.01 -15.18
C SER A 5 10.54 1.31 -15.23
N ARG A 6 10.92 2.35 -15.97
CA ARG A 6 12.22 2.97 -15.72
C ARG A 6 12.13 3.53 -14.31
N HIS A 7 12.63 2.81 -13.31
CA HIS A 7 12.87 3.40 -12.00
C HIS A 7 13.98 4.43 -12.23
N PRO A 8 13.67 5.73 -12.29
CA PRO A 8 14.69 6.70 -12.60
C PRO A 8 15.55 6.82 -11.35
N SER A 9 16.79 7.23 -11.54
CA SER A 9 17.55 8.00 -10.56
C SER A 9 16.63 8.99 -9.82
N GLY A 10 16.17 8.60 -8.64
CA GLY A 10 15.26 9.37 -7.80
C GLY A 10 15.88 9.72 -6.46
N ARG A 11 15.20 10.57 -5.70
CA ARG A 11 15.55 10.93 -4.32
C ARG A 11 14.56 10.29 -3.37
N CYS A 12 15.04 9.93 -2.18
CA CYS A 12 14.19 9.45 -1.09
C CYS A 12 13.10 10.48 -0.81
N SER A 13 11.83 10.06 -0.84
CA SER A 13 10.67 10.92 -0.56
C SER A 13 10.70 11.53 0.84
N HIS A 14 11.44 10.93 1.78
CA HIS A 14 11.57 11.43 3.15
C HIS A 14 12.77 12.37 3.35
N CYS A 15 13.99 11.93 2.99
CA CYS A 15 15.22 12.67 3.31
C CYS A 15 15.93 13.28 2.10
N GLY A 16 15.40 13.12 0.89
CA GLY A 16 15.92 13.75 -0.33
C GLY A 16 17.26 13.19 -0.84
N VAL A 17 17.85 12.19 -0.20
CA VAL A 17 19.11 11.57 -0.63
C VAL A 17 18.91 10.74 -1.90
N GLN A 18 19.96 10.60 -2.71
CA GLN A 18 19.91 9.77 -3.91
C GLN A 18 19.57 8.32 -3.54
N LEU A 19 18.58 7.76 -4.22
CA LEU A 19 18.20 6.36 -4.06
C LEU A 19 19.30 5.46 -4.62
N LYS A 20 19.58 4.38 -3.90
CA LYS A 20 20.54 3.34 -4.28
C LYS A 20 19.81 2.18 -4.96
N GLN A 21 20.51 1.08 -5.19
CA GLN A 21 19.95 -0.10 -5.84
C GLN A 21 18.82 -0.76 -5.05
N PHE A 22 18.80 -0.66 -3.72
CA PHE A 22 17.69 -1.18 -2.91
C PHE A 22 16.87 -0.02 -2.35
N THR A 23 15.56 -0.12 -2.51
CA THR A 23 14.59 0.90 -2.10
C THR A 23 13.31 0.25 -1.59
N GLN A 24 12.60 0.98 -0.73
CA GLN A 24 11.24 0.63 -0.35
C GLN A 24 10.25 1.51 -1.09
N THR A 25 9.18 0.93 -1.63
CA THR A 25 8.19 1.63 -2.43
C THR A 25 6.81 1.45 -1.80
N LEU A 26 6.17 2.56 -1.43
CA LEU A 26 4.76 2.58 -1.05
C LEU A 26 3.93 2.69 -2.33
N SER A 27 3.06 1.71 -2.57
CA SER A 27 2.18 1.67 -3.73
C SER A 27 0.71 1.60 -3.32
N ARG A 28 -0.14 2.34 -4.03
CA ARG A 28 -1.60 2.15 -4.01
C ARG A 28 -2.00 1.35 -5.23
N SER A 29 -2.74 0.28 -5.02
CA SER A 29 -3.24 -0.59 -6.08
C SER A 29 -4.75 -0.74 -5.99
N ARG A 30 -5.44 -0.77 -7.13
CA ARG A 30 -6.84 -1.18 -7.19
C ARG A 30 -6.87 -2.65 -7.56
N LEU A 31 -7.38 -3.48 -6.68
CA LEU A 31 -7.53 -4.91 -6.93
C LEU A 31 -8.88 -5.17 -7.58
N HIS A 32 -8.88 -6.04 -8.59
CA HIS A 32 -10.13 -6.60 -9.09
C HIS A 32 -10.62 -7.72 -8.17
N ALA A 33 -11.95 -7.89 -8.14
CA ALA A 33 -12.58 -9.07 -7.59
C ALA A 33 -11.96 -10.31 -8.25
N THR A 34 -11.16 -11.08 -7.51
CA THR A 34 -10.63 -12.35 -8.02
C THR A 34 -11.76 -13.36 -8.05
N SER A 35 -12.10 -13.84 -9.25
CA SER A 35 -12.96 -15.01 -9.42
C SER A 35 -12.21 -16.27 -8.97
N GLY A 36 -12.12 -16.49 -7.66
CA GLY A 36 -11.43 -17.65 -7.12
C GLY A 36 -10.98 -17.45 -5.68
N ALA A 37 -11.73 -18.04 -4.76
CA ALA A 37 -11.29 -18.22 -3.38
C ALA A 37 -9.96 -18.99 -3.36
N GLY A 38 -8.88 -18.38 -2.84
CA GLY A 38 -7.70 -19.18 -2.44
C GLY A 38 -6.32 -18.55 -2.49
N LEU A 39 -6.07 -17.40 -3.12
CA LEU A 39 -4.71 -16.89 -3.28
C LEU A 39 -4.61 -15.39 -2.99
N LEU A 40 -4.75 -15.01 -1.72
CA LEU A 40 -4.63 -13.60 -1.29
C LEU A 40 -3.22 -13.19 -0.86
N LEU A 41 -2.19 -14.06 -0.92
CA LEU A 41 -0.90 -13.75 -0.29
C LEU A 41 0.37 -14.16 -1.06
N SER A 42 0.30 -14.55 -2.33
CA SER A 42 1.50 -15.05 -3.02
C SER A 42 1.59 -14.82 -4.53
N ALA A 43 0.61 -14.17 -5.15
CA ALA A 43 0.71 -13.73 -6.53
C ALA A 43 0.84 -12.20 -6.56
N PRO A 44 1.61 -11.61 -7.51
CA PRO A 44 1.57 -10.18 -7.75
C PRO A 44 0.10 -9.84 -7.99
N VAL A 45 -0.50 -9.17 -7.01
CA VAL A 45 -1.94 -8.99 -6.99
C VAL A 45 -2.37 -8.39 -8.32
N ASP A 46 -3.33 -9.03 -9.01
CA ASP A 46 -3.81 -8.62 -10.33
C ASP A 46 -4.51 -7.25 -10.21
N ALA A 47 -3.69 -6.21 -10.12
CA ALA A 47 -4.09 -4.86 -9.91
C ALA A 47 -4.57 -4.27 -11.24
N ALA A 48 -5.79 -3.76 -11.27
CA ALA A 48 -6.35 -2.98 -12.36
C ALA A 48 -5.46 -1.78 -12.71
N SER A 49 -4.87 -1.20 -11.66
CA SER A 49 -4.02 -0.02 -11.72
C SER A 49 -3.12 0.03 -10.49
N ARG A 50 -1.88 0.50 -10.66
CA ARG A 50 -0.91 0.73 -9.57
C ARG A 50 -0.33 2.14 -9.67
N GLU A 51 -0.28 2.83 -8.54
CA GLU A 51 0.32 4.15 -8.38
C GLU A 51 1.40 4.09 -7.28
N VAL A 52 2.58 4.63 -7.55
CA VAL A 52 3.64 4.77 -6.55
C VAL A 52 3.42 6.08 -5.79
N LEU A 53 3.18 5.98 -4.48
CA LEU A 53 2.96 7.13 -3.61
C LEU A 53 4.27 7.70 -3.06
N GLY A 54 5.30 6.86 -2.90
CA GLY A 54 6.59 7.28 -2.39
C GLY A 54 7.65 6.20 -2.50
N THR A 55 8.91 6.62 -2.54
CA THR A 55 10.07 5.74 -2.59
C THR A 55 11.10 6.17 -1.57
N TYR A 56 11.55 5.24 -0.75
CA TYR A 56 12.38 5.49 0.41
C TYR A 56 13.72 4.77 0.28
N CYS A 57 14.80 5.42 0.72
CA CYS A 57 16.08 4.73 0.87
C CYS A 57 15.97 3.69 1.99
N MET A 58 16.84 2.66 1.96
CA MET A 58 16.81 1.59 2.96
C MET A 58 16.89 2.06 4.42
N LYS A 59 17.51 3.22 4.68
CA LYS A 59 17.54 3.80 6.03
C LYS A 59 16.14 4.28 6.45
N CYS A 60 15.57 5.25 5.73
CA CYS A 60 14.25 5.81 6.06
C CYS A 60 13.15 4.75 5.98
N GLY A 61 13.30 3.78 5.07
CA GLY A 61 12.41 2.63 4.99
C GLY A 61 12.38 1.81 6.29
N ARG A 62 13.55 1.45 6.83
CA ARG A 62 13.66 0.77 8.13
C ARG A 62 13.16 1.60 9.30
N GLU A 63 13.27 2.92 9.22
CA GLU A 63 12.76 3.85 10.22
C GLU A 63 11.22 3.99 10.18
N GLY A 64 10.53 3.34 9.22
CA GLY A 64 9.08 3.35 9.16
C GLY A 64 8.48 4.50 8.33
N ALA A 65 9.27 5.27 7.59
CA ALA A 65 8.78 6.45 6.85
C ALA A 65 7.64 6.13 5.85
N ALA A 66 7.63 4.92 5.28
CA ALA A 66 6.52 4.45 4.44
C ALA A 66 5.23 4.21 5.25
N LYS A 67 5.35 3.68 6.47
CA LYS A 67 4.24 3.46 7.39
C LYS A 67 3.70 4.80 7.91
N ASP A 68 4.59 5.74 8.21
CA ASP A 68 4.22 7.09 8.62
C ASP A 68 3.47 7.86 7.53
N GLU A 69 3.76 7.61 6.25
CA GLU A 69 3.01 8.18 5.12
C GLU A 69 1.58 7.62 5.05
N ILE A 70 1.39 6.33 5.31
CA ILE A 70 0.04 5.72 5.41
C ILE A 70 -0.72 6.33 6.60
N ALA A 71 -0.07 6.45 7.76
CA ALA A 71 -0.67 7.04 8.96
C ALA A 71 -1.02 8.53 8.76
N ARG A 72 -0.15 9.32 8.10
CA ARG A 72 -0.43 10.72 7.73
C ARG A 72 -1.62 10.87 6.79
N ARG A 73 -1.98 9.82 6.06
CA ARG A 73 -3.19 9.78 5.22
C ARG A 73 -4.43 9.33 5.99
N GLY A 74 -4.33 9.11 7.31
CA GLY A 74 -5.42 8.64 8.16
C GLY A 74 -5.81 7.18 7.92
N VAL A 75 -4.90 6.38 7.35
CA VAL A 75 -5.13 4.96 7.08
C VAL A 75 -4.43 4.13 8.16
N SER A 76 -5.17 3.24 8.82
CA SER A 76 -4.61 2.25 9.74
C SER A 76 -3.65 1.30 9.02
N LEU A 77 -2.55 0.94 9.69
CA LEU A 77 -1.57 -0.04 9.18
C LEU A 77 -2.07 -1.49 9.22
N THR A 78 -3.24 -1.72 9.82
CA THR A 78 -3.89 -3.02 9.87
C THR A 78 -5.39 -2.88 9.64
N ASN A 79 -5.98 -3.79 8.87
CA ASN A 79 -7.44 -3.95 8.86
C ASN A 79 -7.89 -4.79 10.05
N LYS A 80 -9.02 -4.42 10.63
CA LYS A 80 -9.74 -5.28 11.57
C LYS A 80 -10.54 -6.32 10.76
N ALA A 81 -10.09 -7.57 10.78
CA ALA A 81 -10.85 -8.67 10.18
C ALA A 81 -12.13 -8.92 10.99
N VAL A 82 -13.27 -9.05 10.29
CA VAL A 82 -14.56 -9.46 10.86
C VAL A 82 -14.79 -10.94 10.58
N THR A 83 -14.50 -11.35 9.34
CA THR A 83 -14.50 -12.75 8.89
C THR A 83 -13.31 -12.95 7.94
N PRO A 84 -13.00 -14.18 7.49
CA PRO A 84 -11.92 -14.42 6.53
C PRO A 84 -12.05 -13.62 5.22
N TRP A 85 -13.26 -13.21 4.85
CA TRP A 85 -13.56 -12.52 3.58
C TRP A 85 -14.06 -11.10 3.80
N VAL A 86 -14.20 -10.65 5.06
CA VAL A 86 -14.72 -9.32 5.38
C VAL A 86 -13.79 -8.64 6.36
N SER A 87 -13.30 -7.49 5.96
CA SER A 87 -12.45 -6.60 6.78
C SER A 87 -13.11 -5.25 6.94
N VAL A 88 -12.85 -4.55 8.02
CA VAL A 88 -13.27 -3.15 8.16
C VAL A 88 -12.29 -2.25 7.43
N CYS A 89 -12.81 -1.23 6.75
CA CYS A 89 -12.01 -0.20 6.08
C CYS A 89 -10.94 0.38 7.00
N ALA A 90 -9.68 0.36 6.56
CA ALA A 90 -8.55 0.85 7.34
C ALA A 90 -8.56 2.39 7.53
N CYS A 91 -9.30 3.12 6.69
CA CYS A 91 -9.45 4.57 6.81
C CYS A 91 -10.57 4.95 7.79
N CYS A 92 -11.83 4.58 7.49
CA CYS A 92 -12.95 5.03 8.32
C CYS A 92 -13.26 4.15 9.53
N GLY A 93 -12.72 2.92 9.61
CA GLY A 93 -12.97 2.02 10.74
C GLY A 93 -14.42 1.55 10.91
N ILE A 94 -15.31 1.86 9.95
CA ILE A 94 -16.75 1.59 10.06
C ILE A 94 -17.24 0.68 8.94
N LYS A 95 -16.85 0.95 7.69
CA LYS A 95 -17.41 0.23 6.53
C LYS A 95 -16.84 -1.18 6.40
N PRO A 96 -17.68 -2.22 6.33
CA PRO A 96 -17.22 -3.56 5.97
C PRO A 96 -16.84 -3.59 4.49
N LEU A 97 -15.74 -4.26 4.19
CA LEU A 97 -15.18 -4.49 2.86
C LEU A 97 -15.21 -5.99 2.60
N ASP A 98 -15.92 -6.40 1.56
CA ASP A 98 -15.84 -7.76 1.06
C ASP A 98 -14.56 -7.89 0.22
N LEU A 99 -13.62 -8.70 0.69
CA LEU A 99 -12.32 -8.92 0.03
C LEU A 99 -12.45 -9.68 -1.30
N ARG A 100 -13.64 -10.21 -1.61
CA ARG A 100 -13.98 -10.82 -2.90
C ARG A 100 -14.39 -9.79 -3.94
N GLU A 101 -14.71 -8.56 -3.51
CA GLU A 101 -15.02 -7.45 -4.39
C GLU A 101 -13.77 -6.64 -4.74
N SER A 102 -13.94 -5.65 -5.63
CA SER A 102 -12.82 -4.78 -5.99
C SER A 102 -12.54 -3.79 -4.88
N ASN A 103 -11.31 -3.78 -4.37
CA ASN A 103 -10.88 -2.96 -3.24
C ASN A 103 -9.61 -2.18 -3.57
N PHE A 104 -9.36 -1.12 -2.81
CA PHE A 104 -8.09 -0.41 -2.86
C PHE A 104 -7.15 -0.94 -1.78
N VAL A 105 -5.90 -1.13 -2.16
CA VAL A 105 -4.87 -1.72 -1.32
C VAL A 105 -3.62 -0.87 -1.33
N TYR A 106 -3.02 -0.68 -0.15
CA TYR A 106 -1.70 -0.09 -0.01
C TYR A 106 -0.70 -1.21 0.30
N THR A 107 0.44 -1.21 -0.39
CA THR A 107 1.53 -2.16 -0.17
C THR A 107 2.85 -1.42 -0.04
N VAL A 108 3.74 -1.96 0.81
CA VAL A 108 5.13 -1.50 0.91
C VAL A 108 6.03 -2.62 0.41
N ASP A 109 6.67 -2.39 -0.74
CA ASP A 109 7.49 -3.40 -1.42
C ASP A 109 8.97 -3.04 -1.28
N VAL A 110 9.86 -4.02 -0.99
CA VAL A 110 11.31 -3.82 -1.14
C VAL A 110 11.71 -4.22 -2.55
N GLU A 111 12.12 -3.21 -3.31
CA GLU A 111 12.50 -3.33 -4.70
C GLU A 111 14.01 -3.17 -4.84
N TYR A 112 14.61 -4.02 -5.66
CA TYR A 112 15.95 -3.84 -6.17
C TYR A 112 15.87 -3.34 -7.61
N PHE A 113 16.65 -2.32 -7.88
CA PHE A 113 16.81 -1.73 -9.17
C PHE A 113 18.29 -1.53 -9.48
N ASN A 114 18.74 -2.01 -10.63
CA ASN A 114 20.14 -1.89 -11.05
C ASN A 114 20.34 -1.09 -12.34
N GLY A 115 19.37 -0.25 -12.72
CA GLY A 115 19.41 0.51 -13.98
C GLY A 115 18.77 -0.21 -15.16
N TYR A 116 18.67 -1.54 -15.11
CA TYR A 116 18.23 -2.37 -16.24
C TYR A 116 16.90 -3.10 -15.97
N PHE A 117 16.68 -3.55 -14.74
CA PHE A 117 15.42 -4.17 -14.33
C PHE A 117 15.07 -3.84 -12.87
N VAL A 118 13.78 -3.93 -12.55
CA VAL A 118 13.26 -3.94 -11.17
C VAL A 118 12.94 -5.38 -10.79
N ALA A 119 13.50 -5.86 -9.69
CA ALA A 119 13.11 -7.13 -9.10
C ALA A 119 12.66 -6.91 -7.65
N LYS A 120 11.59 -7.59 -7.26
CA LYS A 120 11.07 -7.59 -5.90
C LYS A 120 11.73 -8.74 -5.14
N PHE A 121 12.40 -8.42 -4.04
CA PHE A 121 13.19 -9.40 -3.29
C PHE A 121 12.60 -9.70 -1.91
N PHE A 122 11.90 -8.74 -1.31
CA PHE A 122 11.31 -8.92 0.00
C PHE A 122 10.05 -8.09 0.13
N GLU A 123 9.03 -8.73 0.68
CA GLU A 123 7.71 -8.18 0.85
C GLU A 123 7.47 -8.13 2.37
N GLU A 124 7.81 -7.00 3.01
CA GLU A 124 7.26 -6.71 4.34
C GLU A 124 5.85 -6.17 4.10
N ILE A 125 4.93 -7.10 3.85
CA ILE A 125 3.59 -6.77 3.37
C ILE A 125 2.73 -6.31 4.55
N PHE A 126 2.34 -5.04 4.54
CA PHE A 126 1.15 -4.59 5.23
C PHE A 126 0.11 -4.28 4.17
N THR A 127 -0.73 -5.27 3.87
CA THR A 127 -1.86 -5.11 2.96
C THR A 127 -2.98 -4.44 3.75
N VAL A 128 -3.26 -3.18 3.45
CA VAL A 128 -4.40 -2.48 4.05
C VAL A 128 -5.45 -2.12 3.01
N PHE A 129 -6.72 -2.43 3.31
CA PHE A 129 -7.87 -2.25 2.45
C PHE A 129 -8.67 -0.99 2.80
N THR A 130 -8.99 -0.17 1.80
CA THR A 130 -9.80 1.05 1.94
C THR A 130 -11.07 0.99 1.07
N CYS A 131 -12.12 1.70 1.51
CA CYS A 131 -13.39 1.78 0.78
C CYS A 131 -13.32 2.86 -0.30
N SER A 132 -14.14 2.75 -1.34
CA SER A 132 -14.18 3.70 -2.46
C SER A 132 -14.44 5.15 -2.03
N GLU A 133 -15.25 5.36 -1.00
CA GLU A 133 -15.55 6.71 -0.51
C GLU A 133 -14.33 7.38 0.12
N CYS A 134 -13.59 6.64 0.96
CA CYS A 134 -12.33 7.08 1.57
C CYS A 134 -11.19 7.31 0.57
N GLU A 135 -11.34 6.84 -0.66
CA GLU A 135 -10.39 7.12 -1.75
C GLU A 135 -10.75 8.40 -2.53
N THR A 136 -12.01 8.83 -2.44
CA THR A 136 -12.47 10.08 -3.07
C THR A 136 -12.44 11.29 -2.15
N GLN A 137 -12.32 11.07 -0.84
CA GLN A 137 -12.26 12.11 0.18
C GLN A 137 -11.16 11.76 1.21
N PRO A 138 -10.38 12.74 1.71
CA PRO A 138 -9.39 12.50 2.75
C PRO A 138 -10.02 11.80 3.96
N CYS A 139 -9.24 10.98 4.67
CA CYS A 139 -9.66 10.24 5.87
C CYS A 139 -10.01 11.14 7.08
N ASP A 140 -10.16 12.45 6.89
CA ASP A 140 -10.36 13.45 7.94
C ASP A 140 -11.76 13.44 8.58
N LEU A 141 -12.63 12.50 8.23
CA LEU A 141 -14.05 12.58 8.63
C LEU A 141 -14.42 11.93 9.97
N TYR A 142 -13.55 11.17 10.64
CA TYR A 142 -13.95 10.50 11.90
C TYR A 142 -12.87 10.35 12.96
N ALA A 143 -11.88 11.27 13.02
CA ALA A 143 -10.98 11.36 14.17
C ALA A 143 -11.72 11.66 15.51
N ASP A 144 -13.00 12.07 15.45
CA ASP A 144 -13.81 12.42 16.61
C ASP A 144 -14.80 11.33 17.09
N VAL A 145 -14.90 10.16 16.45
CA VAL A 145 -15.92 9.14 16.85
C VAL A 145 -15.36 8.00 17.71
N PHE A 146 -14.06 7.75 17.67
CA PHE A 146 -13.41 6.79 18.57
C PHE A 146 -12.21 7.46 19.21
N GLY A 147 -12.50 8.29 20.21
CA GLY A 147 -11.51 9.03 20.98
C GLY A 147 -10.37 8.14 21.46
N HIS A 148 -9.22 8.79 21.60
CA HIS A 148 -8.14 8.32 22.45
C HIS A 148 -8.69 7.72 23.75
N LEU A 149 -8.47 6.42 23.94
CA LEU A 149 -8.43 5.76 25.24
C LEU A 149 -7.03 5.16 25.40
#